data_AF-A0A357GS86-F1
#
_entry.id   AF-A0A357GS86-F1
#
_cell.length_a   1.000
_cell.length_b   1.000
_cell.length_c   1.000
_cell.angle_alpha   90.00
_cell.angle_beta   90.00
_cell.angle_gamma   90.00
#
_symmetry.space_group_name_H-M   'P 1'
#
loop_
_entity.id
_entity.type
_entity.pdbx_description
1 polymer ?
#
loop_
_entity_poly.entity_id
_entity_poly.type
_entity_poly.pdbx_seq_one_letter_code
_entity_poly.pdbx_strand_id
1 'polypeptide(L)'
;MDYRKKNWLGIIISIVGILLGYYFSSPIGNNICKKTLCIKIIGGDVGMPLFLFSISLLFIFSIFLLAKEEIFNIWKKFVKIFLPVAMLIIIVTPTTYGGFVGIDKELATWWLAGLFLIVSIGIIIWKSIQLRRK
;
A
#
# COMPACT_ATOMS: atom_id res chain seq x y z
N MET A 1 -1.16 -21.65 10.49
CA MET A 1 -1.11 -21.55 9.02
C MET A 1 0.34 -21.45 8.58
N ASP A 2 0.75 -22.31 7.64
CA ASP A 2 2.09 -22.36 7.04
C ASP A 2 2.49 -20.99 6.45
N TYR A 3 3.77 -20.61 6.57
CA TYR A 3 4.37 -19.41 5.96
C TYR A 3 4.00 -19.26 4.48
N ARG A 4 4.12 -20.33 3.69
CA ARG A 4 3.81 -20.28 2.26
C ARG A 4 2.34 -19.99 2.00
N LYS A 5 1.44 -20.56 2.82
CA LYS A 5 -0.01 -20.30 2.73
C LYS A 5 -0.35 -18.85 3.09
N LYS A 6 0.31 -18.27 4.11
CA LYS A 6 0.17 -16.84 4.44
C LYS A 6 0.60 -15.94 3.29
N ASN A 7 1.70 -16.29 2.61
CA ASN A 7 2.21 -15.48 1.52
C ASN A 7 1.29 -15.52 0.30
N TRP A 8 0.80 -16.72 -0.08
CA TRP A 8 -0.20 -16.86 -1.14
C TRP A 8 -1.50 -16.11 -0.85
N LEU A 9 -1.98 -16.17 0.40
CA LEU A 9 -3.14 -15.41 0.82
C LEU A 9 -2.89 -13.89 0.72
N GLY A 10 -1.68 -13.43 1.04
CA GLY A 10 -1.25 -12.05 0.82
C GLY A 10 -1.30 -11.64 -0.65
N ILE A 11 -0.81 -12.47 -1.57
CA ILE A 11 -0.88 -12.25 -3.02
C ILE A 11 -2.33 -12.11 -3.48
N ILE A 12 -3.21 -13.05 -3.08
CA ILE A 12 -4.62 -13.02 -3.46
C ILE A 12 -5.29 -11.75 -2.95
N ILE A 13 -5.07 -11.38 -1.69
CA ILE A 13 -5.60 -10.14 -1.11
C ILE A 13 -5.11 -8.92 -1.88
N SER A 14 -3.82 -8.87 -2.24
CA SER A 14 -3.29 -7.76 -3.03
C SER A 14 -3.92 -7.68 -4.41
N ILE A 15 -4.14 -8.81 -5.11
CA ILE A 15 -4.82 -8.82 -6.41
C ILE A 15 -6.25 -8.28 -6.28
N VAL A 16 -7.00 -8.76 -5.28
CA VAL A 16 -8.36 -8.26 -5.00
C VAL A 16 -8.33 -6.77 -4.66
N GLY A 17 -7.36 -6.33 -3.86
CA GLY A 17 -7.16 -4.92 -3.51
C GLY A 17 -6.85 -4.04 -4.72
N ILE A 18 -6.07 -4.53 -5.69
CA ILE A 18 -5.81 -3.82 -6.96
C ILE A 18 -7.12 -3.68 -7.75
N LEU A 19 -7.89 -4.76 -7.91
CA LEU A 19 -9.14 -4.72 -8.66
C LEU A 19 -10.16 -3.78 -8.03
N LEU A 20 -10.36 -3.89 -6.70
CA LEU A 20 -11.26 -3.02 -5.96
C LEU A 20 -10.78 -1.57 -5.93
N GLY A 21 -9.48 -1.35 -5.74
CA GLY A 21 -8.87 -0.02 -5.74
C GLY A 21 -9.04 0.67 -7.08
N TYR A 22 -8.77 -0.06 -8.19
CA TYR A 22 -9.00 0.45 -9.54
C TYR A 22 -10.48 0.79 -9.76
N TYR A 23 -11.39 -0.11 -9.37
CA TYR A 23 -12.83 0.12 -9.48
C TYR A 23 -13.29 1.36 -8.67
N PHE A 24 -12.80 1.54 -7.45
CA PHE A 24 -13.14 2.70 -6.62
C PHE A 24 -12.43 4.00 -7.03
N SER A 25 -11.26 3.93 -7.68
CA SER A 25 -10.54 5.10 -8.17
C SER A 25 -11.29 5.88 -9.26
N SER A 26 -12.22 5.22 -9.97
CA SER A 26 -13.04 5.81 -11.04
C SER A 26 -14.53 5.79 -10.69
N PRO A 27 -14.97 6.47 -9.61
CA PRO A 27 -16.33 6.32 -9.08
C PRO A 27 -17.42 6.92 -9.98
N ILE A 28 -17.07 7.86 -10.86
CA ILE A 28 -17.98 8.44 -11.85
C ILE A 28 -18.20 7.46 -13.01
N GLY A 29 -17.12 6.94 -13.59
CA GLY A 29 -17.18 5.98 -14.70
C GLY A 29 -17.89 4.68 -14.33
N ASN A 30 -17.82 4.29 -13.06
CA ASN A 30 -18.46 3.09 -12.53
C ASN A 30 -19.87 3.35 -11.92
N ASN A 31 -20.45 4.54 -12.10
CA ASN A 31 -21.76 4.93 -11.56
C ASN A 31 -21.92 4.78 -10.03
N ILE A 32 -20.81 4.83 -9.28
CA ILE A 32 -20.78 4.65 -7.81
C ILE A 32 -21.17 5.96 -7.11
N CYS A 33 -20.68 7.09 -7.62
CA CYS A 33 -20.89 8.41 -7.01
C CYS A 33 -21.46 9.41 -8.01
N LYS A 34 -22.47 10.17 -7.58
CA LYS A 34 -23.01 11.33 -8.31
C LYS A 34 -22.67 12.69 -7.68
N LYS A 35 -22.17 12.69 -6.43
CA LYS A 35 -21.86 13.91 -5.66
C LYS A 35 -20.34 14.07 -5.49
N THR A 36 -19.88 15.33 -5.47
CA THR A 36 -18.46 15.71 -5.32
C THR A 36 -17.82 15.16 -4.05
N LEU A 37 -18.53 15.19 -2.91
CA LEU A 37 -18.03 14.64 -1.65
C LEU A 37 -17.79 13.12 -1.71
N CYS A 38 -18.69 12.38 -2.38
CA CYS A 38 -18.57 10.93 -2.57
C CYS A 38 -17.35 10.59 -3.44
N ILE A 39 -17.14 11.34 -4.53
CA ILE A 39 -15.98 11.18 -5.41
C ILE A 39 -14.68 11.38 -4.63
N LYS A 40 -14.63 12.42 -3.79
CA LYS A 40 -13.47 12.72 -2.96
C LYS A 40 -13.14 11.59 -1.97
N ILE A 41 -14.14 11.08 -1.26
CA ILE A 41 -13.93 10.02 -0.26
C ILE A 41 -13.64 8.67 -0.94
N ILE A 42 -14.50 8.21 -1.85
CA ILE A 42 -14.36 6.88 -2.46
C ILE A 42 -13.17 6.83 -3.42
N GLY A 43 -13.01 7.84 -4.28
CA GLY A 43 -11.91 7.88 -5.23
C GLY A 43 -10.58 8.24 -4.58
N GLY A 44 -10.55 9.35 -3.85
CA GLY A 44 -9.31 9.93 -3.31
C GLY A 44 -8.83 9.31 -2.00
N ASP A 45 -9.72 9.08 -1.05
CA ASP A 45 -9.33 8.62 0.30
C ASP A 45 -9.22 7.09 0.39
N VAL A 46 -9.93 6.36 -0.49
CA VAL A 46 -10.00 4.90 -0.46
C VAL A 46 -9.43 4.27 -1.73
N GLY A 47 -9.95 4.62 -2.90
CA GLY A 47 -9.64 3.96 -4.16
C GLY A 47 -8.15 4.05 -4.53
N MET A 48 -7.63 5.27 -4.62
CA MET A 48 -6.24 5.50 -5.02
C MET A 48 -5.22 4.92 -4.02
N PRO A 49 -5.35 5.12 -2.69
CA PRO A 49 -4.48 4.46 -1.72
C PRO A 49 -4.57 2.95 -1.77
N LEU A 50 -5.79 2.39 -1.82
CA LEU A 50 -5.98 0.94 -1.90
C LEU A 50 -5.29 0.35 -3.12
N PHE A 51 -5.41 1.00 -4.28
CA PHE A 51 -4.76 0.59 -5.52
C PHE A 51 -3.23 0.58 -5.38
N LEU A 52 -2.62 1.71 -5.02
CA LEU A 52 -1.16 1.87 -4.99
C LEU A 52 -0.49 1.00 -3.92
N PHE A 53 -1.07 0.92 -2.72
CA PHE A 53 -0.54 0.05 -1.66
C PHE A 53 -0.72 -1.43 -2.00
N SER A 54 -1.81 -1.81 -2.67
CA SER A 54 -2.01 -3.21 -3.10
C SER A 54 -1.02 -3.63 -4.17
N ILE A 55 -0.65 -2.76 -5.11
CA ILE A 55 0.43 -3.02 -6.08
C ILE A 55 1.75 -3.25 -5.36
N SER A 56 2.09 -2.37 -4.41
CA SER A 56 3.33 -2.48 -3.64
C SER A 56 3.36 -3.78 -2.81
N LEU A 57 2.25 -4.13 -2.17
CA LEU A 57 2.11 -5.38 -1.43
C LEU A 57 2.22 -6.60 -2.34
N LEU A 58 1.63 -6.58 -3.54
CA LEU A 58 1.75 -7.68 -4.51
C LEU A 58 3.22 -7.94 -4.86
N PHE A 59 3.98 -6.87 -5.14
CA PHE A 59 5.40 -6.97 -5.44
C PHE A 59 6.19 -7.55 -4.26
N ILE A 60 5.93 -7.04 -3.05
CA ILE A 60 6.61 -7.49 -1.82
C ILE A 60 6.29 -8.97 -1.51
N PHE A 61 5.02 -9.38 -1.57
CA PHE A 61 4.64 -10.77 -1.33
C PHE A 61 5.23 -11.71 -2.39
N SER A 62 5.38 -11.26 -3.64
CA SER A 62 6.06 -12.04 -4.68
C SER A 62 7.53 -12.30 -4.32
N ILE A 63 8.23 -11.30 -3.75
CA ILE A 63 9.60 -11.49 -3.24
C ILE A 63 9.62 -12.45 -2.04
N PHE A 64 8.62 -12.38 -1.15
CA PHE A 64 8.54 -13.26 0.01
C PHE A 64 8.35 -14.75 -0.35
N LEU A 65 7.92 -15.09 -1.57
CA LEU A 65 7.89 -16.50 -2.01
C LEU A 65 9.28 -17.15 -1.97
N LEU A 66 10.34 -16.35 -2.13
CA LEU A 66 11.73 -16.80 -2.16
C LEU A 66 12.47 -16.51 -0.84
N ALA A 67 11.90 -15.68 0.03
CA ALA A 67 12.53 -15.26 1.27
C ALA A 67 12.18 -16.17 2.46
N LYS A 68 13.03 -16.13 3.50
CA LYS A 68 12.84 -16.89 4.75
C LYS A 68 11.76 -16.26 5.64
N GLU A 69 11.04 -17.08 6.40
CA GLU A 69 9.96 -16.63 7.32
C GLU A 69 10.43 -15.60 8.36
N GLU A 70 11.69 -15.68 8.80
CA GLU A 70 12.28 -14.71 9.72
C GLU A 70 12.23 -13.27 9.19
N ILE A 71 12.48 -13.09 7.89
CA ILE A 71 12.46 -11.78 7.23
C ILE A 71 11.03 -11.24 7.21
N PHE A 72 10.07 -12.10 6.88
CA PHE A 72 8.66 -11.76 6.86
C PHE A 72 8.16 -11.29 8.22
N ASN A 73 8.57 -11.95 9.31
CA ASN A 73 8.16 -11.57 10.66
C ASN A 73 8.67 -10.18 11.07
N ILE A 74 9.85 -9.78 10.60
CA ILE A 74 10.40 -8.44 10.84
C ILE A 74 9.66 -7.41 10.01
N TRP A 75 9.49 -7.67 8.71
CA TRP A 75 8.75 -6.79 7.80
C TRP A 75 7.30 -6.56 8.27
N LYS A 76 6.62 -7.61 8.76
CA LYS A 76 5.26 -7.49 9.29
C LYS A 76 5.15 -6.50 10.45
N LYS A 77 6.18 -6.36 11.29
CA LYS A 77 6.18 -5.35 12.37
C LYS A 77 6.24 -3.93 11.80
N PHE A 78 7.04 -3.72 10.76
CA PHE A 78 7.09 -2.45 10.04
C PHE A 78 5.72 -2.10 9.43
N VAL A 79 5.11 -3.02 8.69
CA VAL A 79 3.80 -2.82 8.05
C VAL A 79 2.71 -2.43 9.05
N LYS A 80 2.69 -3.08 10.22
CA LYS A 80 1.72 -2.80 11.29
C LYS A 80 1.78 -1.36 11.80
N ILE A 81 2.93 -0.70 11.72
CA ILE A 81 3.12 0.68 12.16
C ILE A 81 2.96 1.63 10.98
N PHE A 82 3.57 1.30 9.84
CA PHE A 82 3.60 2.16 8.67
C PHE A 82 2.22 2.39 8.06
N LEU A 83 1.42 1.34 7.87
CA LEU A 83 0.13 1.47 7.20
C LEU A 83 -0.86 2.37 7.97
N PRO A 84 -1.04 2.25 9.31
CA PRO A 84 -1.87 3.19 10.05
C PRO A 84 -1.37 4.64 9.96
N VAL A 85 -0.05 4.86 10.04
CA VAL A 85 0.55 6.20 9.92
C VAL A 85 0.29 6.78 8.54
N ALA A 86 0.53 6.00 7.47
CA ALA A 86 0.27 6.43 6.10
C ALA A 86 -1.21 6.76 5.88
N MET A 87 -2.12 5.93 6.41
CA MET A 87 -3.57 6.18 6.33
C MET A 87 -3.96 7.51 6.99
N LEU A 88 -3.45 7.80 8.19
CA LEU A 88 -3.70 9.07 8.87
C LEU A 88 -3.20 10.28 8.07
N ILE A 89 -1.99 10.17 7.51
CA ILE A 89 -1.42 11.24 6.68
C ILE A 89 -2.30 11.49 5.44
N ILE A 90 -2.72 10.43 4.74
CA ILE A 90 -3.56 10.56 3.54
C ILE A 90 -4.92 11.18 3.86
N ILE A 91 -5.54 10.81 4.98
CA ILE A 91 -6.84 11.38 5.39
C ILE A 91 -6.73 12.88 5.63
N VAL A 92 -5.69 13.32 6.35
CA VAL A 92 -5.49 14.74 6.71
C VAL A 92 -4.98 15.59 5.54
N THR A 93 -4.35 14.97 4.52
CA THR A 93 -3.82 15.70 3.36
C THR A 93 -4.97 16.34 2.54
N PRO A 94 -4.87 17.63 2.16
CA PRO A 94 -5.90 18.29 1.36
C PRO A 94 -5.95 17.75 -0.08
N THR A 95 -7.13 17.85 -0.70
CA THR A 95 -7.37 17.34 -2.07
C THR A 95 -7.10 18.35 -3.18
N THR A 96 -6.90 19.62 -2.82
CA THR A 96 -6.60 20.69 -3.76
C THR A 96 -5.16 21.14 -3.57
N TYR A 97 -4.44 21.32 -4.67
CA TYR A 97 -3.15 22.04 -4.69
C TYR A 97 -3.35 23.41 -4.03
N GLY A 98 -2.65 23.67 -2.91
CA GLY A 98 -2.77 24.94 -2.19
C GLY A 98 -2.73 24.90 -0.66
N GLY A 99 -2.52 23.73 -0.02
CA GLY A 99 -2.21 23.66 1.41
C GLY A 99 -0.82 24.25 1.76
N PHE A 100 -0.51 24.38 3.05
CA PHE A 100 0.74 24.96 3.60
C PHE A 100 2.05 24.38 3.01
N VAL A 101 2.00 23.19 2.41
CA VAL A 101 3.16 22.47 1.82
C VAL A 101 3.04 22.28 0.30
N GLY A 102 1.94 22.72 -0.34
CA GLY A 102 1.72 22.53 -1.77
C GLY A 102 1.57 21.07 -2.23
N ILE A 103 1.43 20.12 -1.30
CA ILE A 103 1.25 18.69 -1.60
C ILE A 103 -0.25 18.39 -1.66
N ASP A 104 -0.71 17.85 -2.77
CA ASP A 104 -2.04 17.31 -2.93
C ASP A 104 -2.10 15.83 -2.53
N LYS A 105 -3.31 15.35 -2.24
CA LYS A 105 -3.56 13.99 -1.74
C LYS A 105 -3.04 12.89 -2.67
N GLU A 106 -3.14 13.10 -3.99
CA GLU A 106 -2.65 12.13 -4.96
C GLU A 106 -1.14 11.98 -4.82
N LEU A 107 -0.40 13.09 -4.88
CA LEU A 107 1.05 13.09 -4.72
C LEU A 107 1.48 12.49 -3.38
N ALA A 108 0.82 12.84 -2.27
CA ALA A 108 1.10 12.24 -0.96
C ALA A 108 0.93 10.72 -0.95
N THR A 109 -0.13 10.21 -1.61
CA THR A 109 -0.39 8.78 -1.71
C THR A 109 0.69 8.07 -2.53
N TRP A 110 1.11 8.66 -3.65
CA TRP A 110 2.22 8.15 -4.46
C TRP A 110 3.53 8.08 -3.67
N TRP A 111 3.89 9.15 -2.96
CA TRP A 111 5.09 9.18 -2.13
C TRP A 111 5.06 8.15 -1.00
N LEU A 112 3.93 8.02 -0.30
CA LEU A 112 3.80 7.07 0.80
C LEU A 112 3.84 5.62 0.31
N ALA A 113 3.20 5.31 -0.81
CA ALA A 113 3.27 3.98 -1.42
C ALA A 113 4.69 3.67 -1.94
N GLY A 114 5.35 4.64 -2.58
CA GLY A 114 6.74 4.51 -3.03
C GLY A 114 7.71 4.31 -1.87
N LEU A 115 7.57 5.10 -0.80
CA LEU A 115 8.39 4.99 0.41
C LEU A 115 8.15 3.65 1.12
N PHE A 116 6.89 3.20 1.18
CA PHE A 116 6.55 1.87 1.70
C PHE A 116 7.28 0.77 0.94
N LEU A 117 7.28 0.83 -0.40
CA LEU A 117 7.94 -0.14 -1.25
C LEU A 117 9.46 -0.13 -1.05
N ILE A 118 10.08 1.05 -1.10
CA ILE A 118 11.54 1.22 -0.94
C ILE A 118 12.00 0.69 0.42
N VAL A 119 11.34 1.09 1.51
CA VAL A 119 11.70 0.65 2.86
C VAL A 119 11.48 -0.84 3.02
N SER A 120 10.39 -1.39 2.47
CA SER A 120 10.12 -2.83 2.50
C SER A 120 11.23 -3.63 1.80
N ILE A 121 11.63 -3.21 0.60
CA ILE A 121 12.72 -3.83 -0.15
C ILE A 121 14.03 -3.72 0.65
N GLY A 122 14.33 -2.55 1.22
CA GLY A 122 15.51 -2.34 2.05
C GLY A 122 15.58 -3.32 3.24
N ILE A 123 14.46 -3.52 3.96
CA ILE A 123 14.37 -4.50 5.05
C ILE A 123 14.66 -5.91 4.54
N ILE A 124 14.07 -6.30 3.40
CA ILE A 124 14.22 -7.64 2.82
C ILE A 124 15.67 -7.90 2.40
N ILE A 125 16.30 -6.94 1.70
CA ILE A 125 17.69 -7.05 1.23
C ILE A 125 18.64 -7.12 2.42
N TRP A 126 18.54 -6.18 3.37
CA TRP A 126 19.42 -6.13 4.54
C TRP A 126 19.37 -7.44 5.32
N LYS A 127 18.17 -7.93 5.62
CA LYS A 127 18.01 -9.17 6.38
C LYS A 127 18.40 -10.41 5.60
N SER A 128 18.18 -10.43 4.28
CA SER A 128 18.67 -11.53 3.43
C SER A 128 20.19 -11.62 3.45
N ILE A 129 20.90 -10.48 3.39
CA ILE A 129 22.36 -10.45 3.47
C ILE A 129 22.84 -10.90 4.86
N GLN A 130 22.21 -10.39 5.93
CA GLN A 130 22.56 -10.76 7.31
C GLN A 130 22.42 -12.27 7.55
N LEU A 131 21.40 -12.92 6.99
CA LEU A 131 21.15 -14.36 7.13
C LEU A 131 21.98 -15.25 6.21
N ARG A 132 22.70 -14.70 5.23
CA ARG A 132 23.70 -15.43 4.44
C ARG A 132 25.09 -15.41 5.07
N ARG A 133 25.38 -14.37 5.87
CA ARG A 133 26.67 -14.20 6.57
C ARG A 133 26.75 -14.95 7.90
N LYS A 134 25.64 -15.56 8.32
CA LYS A 134 25.50 -16.32 9.57
C LYS A 134 25.27 -17.77 9.21
#